data_AF-A0A2J5PVY2-F1
#
_entry.id   AF-A0A2J5PVY2-F1
#
_cell.length_a   1.000
_cell.length_b   1.000
_cell.length_c   1.000
_cell.angle_alpha   90.00
_cell.angle_beta   90.00
_cell.angle_gamma   90.00
#
_symmetry.space_group_name_H-M   'P 1'
#
loop_
_entity.id
_entity.type
_entity.pdbx_description
1 polymer ?
#
loop_
_entity_poly.entity_id
_entity_poly.type
_entity_poly.pdbx_seq_one_letter_code
_entity_poly.pdbx_strand_id
1 'polypeptide(L)'
;MPEITITSKRDGFRRCGVAHRDVPVTWPDGSFTEEQLAILRAEPALVVHTGSISGDDDKLKAALGHIQELEGQLQEVTADRDRLQAALALRTASLSPEAKENPAEDTAAADTSAKAKK
;
A
#
# COMPACT_ATOMS: atom_id res chain seq x y z
N MET A 1 10.63 -27.71 -13.56
CA MET A 1 9.23 -27.72 -13.09
C MET A 1 9.18 -26.82 -11.84
N PRO A 2 8.03 -26.55 -11.21
CA PRO A 2 8.07 -25.88 -9.91
C PRO A 2 8.33 -26.90 -8.78
N GLU A 3 8.98 -26.45 -7.71
CA GLU A 3 8.92 -27.10 -6.40
C GLU A 3 7.45 -27.33 -6.01
N ILE A 4 7.13 -28.40 -5.27
CA ILE A 4 5.76 -28.67 -4.84
C ILE A 4 5.71 -29.09 -3.38
N THR A 5 4.61 -28.78 -2.70
CA THR A 5 4.28 -29.36 -1.40
C THR A 5 3.04 -30.23 -1.54
N ILE A 6 3.11 -31.47 -1.03
CA ILE A 6 2.01 -32.42 -1.04
C ILE A 6 1.61 -32.76 0.39
N THR A 7 0.31 -32.72 0.66
CA THR A 7 -0.29 -33.22 1.90
C THR A 7 -1.35 -34.27 1.56
N SER A 8 -1.34 -35.41 2.26
CA SER A 8 -2.38 -36.42 2.11
C SER A 8 -3.51 -36.21 3.12
N LYS A 9 -4.75 -36.53 2.75
CA LYS A 9 -5.87 -36.59 3.72
C LYS A 9 -5.78 -37.80 4.65
N ARG A 10 -5.05 -38.83 4.25
CA ARG A 10 -4.84 -40.07 5.00
C ARG A 10 -3.36 -40.39 5.04
N ASP A 11 -2.81 -40.53 6.25
CA ASP A 11 -1.39 -40.88 6.39
C ASP A 11 -1.06 -42.20 5.67
N GLY A 12 0.11 -42.21 5.02
CA GLY A 12 0.59 -43.35 4.24
C GLY A 12 -0.14 -43.62 2.91
N PHE A 13 -0.93 -42.67 2.37
CA PHE A 13 -1.56 -42.83 1.06
C PHE A 13 -0.52 -42.96 -0.06
N ARG A 14 -0.65 -43.94 -0.96
CA ARG A 14 0.38 -44.21 -1.99
C ARG A 14 -0.09 -43.82 -3.40
N ARG A 15 0.71 -43.01 -4.09
CA ARG A 15 0.54 -42.69 -5.51
C ARG A 15 1.90 -42.36 -6.13
N CYS A 16 2.06 -42.59 -7.44
CA CYS A 16 3.32 -42.35 -8.18
C CYS A 16 4.57 -42.98 -7.51
N GLY A 17 4.43 -44.15 -6.87
CA GLY A 17 5.52 -44.86 -6.20
C GLY A 17 5.91 -44.33 -4.81
N VAL A 18 5.27 -43.27 -4.32
CA VAL A 18 5.60 -42.61 -3.05
C VAL A 18 4.44 -42.75 -2.06
N ALA A 19 4.76 -42.90 -0.77
CA ALA A 19 3.78 -42.78 0.31
C ALA A 19 3.74 -41.32 0.81
N HIS A 20 2.58 -40.70 0.71
CA HIS A 20 2.31 -39.34 1.15
C HIS A 20 1.84 -39.35 2.61
N ARG A 21 2.42 -38.45 3.41
CA ARG A 21 2.07 -38.25 4.82
C ARG A 21 0.87 -37.31 4.95
N ASP A 22 0.21 -37.36 6.09
CA ASP A 22 -0.84 -36.40 6.48
C ASP A 22 -0.31 -35.02 6.89
N VAL A 23 1.02 -34.87 6.92
CA VAL A 23 1.73 -33.61 7.13
C VAL A 23 2.25 -33.09 5.77
N PRO A 24 2.28 -31.76 5.54
CA PRO A 24 2.87 -31.17 4.34
C PRO A 24 4.32 -31.60 4.13
N VAL A 25 4.63 -32.15 2.96
CA VAL A 25 6.00 -32.52 2.56
C VAL A 25 6.37 -31.79 1.27
N THR A 26 7.45 -31.01 1.32
CA THR A 26 7.99 -30.30 0.16
C THR A 26 8.94 -31.20 -0.62
N TRP A 27 8.77 -31.21 -1.94
CA TRP A 27 9.56 -31.95 -2.91
C TRP A 27 10.28 -30.96 -3.83
N PRO A 28 11.61 -31.11 -4.03
CA PRO A 28 12.37 -30.21 -4.89
C PRO A 28 11.93 -30.32 -6.35
N ASP A 29 12.34 -29.34 -7.16
CA ASP A 29 12.07 -29.37 -8.59
C ASP A 29 12.58 -30.67 -9.24
N GLY A 30 11.80 -31.20 -10.19
CA GLY A 30 12.10 -32.41 -10.93
C GLY A 30 11.83 -33.71 -10.18
N SER A 31 11.29 -33.66 -8.95
CA SER A 31 10.93 -34.87 -8.19
C SER A 31 9.83 -35.71 -8.87
N PHE A 32 9.00 -35.08 -9.69
CA PHE A 32 7.91 -35.71 -10.43
C PHE A 32 7.91 -35.22 -11.87
N THR A 33 7.56 -36.09 -12.80
CA THR A 33 7.30 -35.71 -14.19
C THR A 33 6.00 -34.92 -14.32
N GLU A 34 5.79 -34.24 -15.44
CA GLU A 34 4.55 -33.50 -15.73
C GLU A 34 3.31 -34.41 -15.70
N GLU A 35 3.46 -35.63 -16.23
CA GLU A 35 2.42 -36.66 -16.19
C GLU A 35 2.11 -37.10 -14.74
N GLN A 36 3.14 -37.30 -13.92
CA GLN A 36 2.97 -37.65 -12.51
C GLN A 36 2.32 -36.50 -11.73
N LEU A 37 2.70 -35.24 -12.02
CA LEU A 37 2.08 -34.07 -11.42
C LEU A 37 0.59 -33.96 -11.78
N ALA A 38 0.23 -34.24 -13.03
CA ALA A 38 -1.17 -34.26 -13.45
C ALA A 38 -1.97 -35.32 -12.69
N ILE A 39 -1.40 -36.53 -12.51
CA ILE A 39 -2.01 -37.59 -11.70
C ILE A 39 -2.16 -37.16 -10.24
N LEU A 40 -1.12 -36.58 -9.65
CA LEU A 40 -1.13 -36.14 -8.24
C LEU A 40 -2.14 -35.01 -7.99
N ARG A 41 -2.30 -34.09 -8.93
CA ARG A 41 -3.29 -32.99 -8.86
C ARG A 41 -4.73 -33.46 -9.08
N ALA A 42 -4.92 -34.49 -9.90
CA ALA A 42 -6.24 -35.08 -10.15
C ALA A 42 -6.71 -35.98 -8.98
N GLU A 43 -5.82 -36.39 -8.09
CA GLU A 43 -6.13 -37.29 -6.97
C GLU A 43 -6.87 -36.57 -5.83
N PRO A 44 -8.13 -36.89 -5.54
CA PRO A 44 -8.92 -36.19 -4.50
C PRO A 44 -8.41 -36.40 -3.07
N ALA A 45 -7.64 -37.46 -2.84
CA ALA A 45 -7.03 -37.77 -1.55
C ALA A 45 -5.78 -36.94 -1.25
N LEU A 46 -5.23 -36.23 -2.24
CA LEU A 46 -4.03 -35.42 -2.11
C LEU A 46 -4.36 -33.94 -2.28
N VAL A 47 -3.62 -33.11 -1.56
CA VAL A 47 -3.62 -31.66 -1.70
C VAL A 47 -2.22 -31.28 -2.19
N VAL A 48 -2.14 -30.78 -3.42
CA VAL A 48 -0.86 -30.44 -4.07
C VAL A 48 -0.78 -28.95 -4.28
N HIS A 49 0.24 -28.31 -3.71
CA HIS A 49 0.54 -26.90 -3.88
C HIS A 49 1.82 -26.76 -4.71
N THR A 50 1.84 -25.80 -5.62
CA THR A 50 3.07 -25.39 -6.32
C THR A 50 3.82 -24.38 -5.46
N GLY A 51 5.07 -24.68 -5.14
CA GLY A 51 5.92 -23.95 -4.20
C GLY A 51 6.04 -24.65 -2.85
N SER A 52 7.06 -24.28 -2.08
CA SER A 52 7.21 -24.69 -0.68
C SER A 52 6.25 -23.90 0.22
N ILE A 53 5.34 -24.60 0.91
CA ILE A 53 4.47 -23.96 1.93
C ILE A 53 5.29 -23.46 3.13
N SER A 54 6.47 -24.04 3.40
CA SER A 54 7.32 -23.67 4.54
C SER A 54 8.36 -22.58 4.21
N GLY A 55 8.64 -22.33 2.93
CA GLY A 55 9.64 -21.35 2.50
C GLY A 55 9.15 -19.90 2.47
N ASP A 56 7.86 -19.69 2.71
CA ASP A 56 7.24 -18.37 2.65
C ASP A 56 7.21 -17.66 4.01
N ASP A 57 7.51 -18.33 5.13
CA ASP A 57 7.52 -17.70 6.46
C ASP A 57 8.59 -16.60 6.58
N ASP A 58 9.79 -16.83 6.05
CA ASP A 58 10.86 -15.83 6.04
C ASP A 58 10.51 -14.64 5.14
N LYS A 59 9.87 -14.90 4.00
CA LYS A 59 9.38 -13.85 3.09
C LYS A 59 8.22 -13.07 3.73
N LEU A 60 7.33 -13.76 4.44
CA LEU A 60 6.23 -13.17 5.17
C LEU A 60 6.77 -12.27 6.28
N LYS A 61 7.76 -12.74 7.04
CA LYS A 61 8.43 -11.94 8.06
C LYS A 61 9.12 -10.72 7.47
N ALA A 62 9.82 -10.87 6.34
CA ALA A 62 10.45 -9.76 5.64
C ALA A 62 9.42 -8.75 5.14
N ALA A 63 8.31 -9.21 4.56
CA ALA A 63 7.22 -8.36 4.11
C ALA A 63 6.56 -7.60 5.27
N LEU A 64 6.33 -8.26 6.41
CA LEU A 64 5.81 -7.62 7.63
C LEU A 64 6.75 -6.55 8.16
N GLY A 65 8.07 -6.78 8.13
CA GLY A 65 9.06 -5.76 8.49
C GLY A 65 9.01 -4.54 7.57
N HIS A 66 8.91 -4.77 6.26
CA HIS A 66 8.80 -3.68 5.29
C HIS A 66 7.49 -2.87 5.44
N ILE A 67 6.38 -3.54 5.74
CA ILE A 67 5.10 -2.85 6.00
C ILE A 67 5.23 -1.91 7.20
N GLN A 68 5.83 -2.37 8.31
CA GLN A 68 6.05 -1.54 9.50
C GLN A 68 6.92 -0.31 9.18
N GLU A 69 7.96 -0.50 8.36
CA GLU A 69 8.80 0.60 7.90
C GLU A 69 8.01 1.62 7.06
N LEU A 70 7.24 1.14 6.08
CA LEU A 70 6.40 1.99 5.23
C LEU A 70 5.34 2.76 6.04
N GLU A 71 4.73 2.11 7.04
CA GLU A 71 3.79 2.75 7.95
C GLU A 71 4.47 3.90 8.72
N GLY A 72 5.70 3.68 9.20
CA GLY A 72 6.50 4.73 9.85
C GLY A 72 6.80 5.91 8.93
N GLN A 73 7.24 5.64 7.69
CA GLN A 73 7.51 6.68 6.69
C GLN A 73 6.23 7.47 6.35
N LEU A 74 5.09 6.78 6.21
CA LEU A 74 3.81 7.42 5.90
C LEU A 74 3.36 8.34 7.05
N GLN A 75 3.58 7.93 8.30
CA GLN A 75 3.28 8.72 9.48
C GLN A 75 4.16 9.99 9.53
N GLU A 76 5.45 9.87 9.23
CA GLU A 76 6.38 11.01 9.18
C GLU A 76 5.98 12.01 8.09
N VAL A 77 5.76 11.52 6.86
CA VAL A 77 5.34 12.36 5.73
C VAL A 77 4.00 13.04 6.01
N THR A 78 3.09 12.35 6.68
CA THR A 78 1.81 12.92 7.12
C THR A 78 2.02 14.06 8.12
N ALA A 79 2.86 13.85 9.14
CA ALA A 79 3.17 14.89 10.13
C ALA A 79 3.82 16.12 9.48
N ASP A 80 4.75 15.92 8.55
CA ASP A 80 5.42 17.02 7.84
C ASP A 80 4.49 17.78 6.91
N ARG A 81 3.61 17.07 6.19
CA ARG A 81 2.55 17.70 5.39
C ARG A 81 1.69 18.60 6.26
N ASP A 82 1.22 18.09 7.40
CA ASP A 82 0.32 18.84 8.29
C ASP A 82 1.03 20.09 8.88
N ARG A 83 2.33 19.98 9.21
CA ARG A 83 3.16 21.12 9.63
C ARG A 83 3.28 22.17 8.52
N LEU A 84 3.57 21.74 7.30
CA LEU A 84 3.70 22.65 6.16
C LEU A 84 2.37 23.33 5.83
N GLN A 85 1.25 22.60 5.90
CA GLN A 85 -0.08 23.16 5.70
C GLN A 85 -0.41 24.21 6.76
N ALA A 86 -0.08 23.96 8.04
CA ALA A 86 -0.25 24.94 9.11
C ALA A 86 0.62 26.20 8.88
N ALA A 87 1.88 26.03 8.48
CA ALA A 87 2.78 27.15 8.18
C ALA A 87 2.29 27.99 6.99
N LEU A 88 1.79 27.33 5.93
CA LEU A 88 1.18 28.00 4.77
C LEU A 88 -0.09 28.76 5.16
N ALA A 89 -0.95 28.18 6.00
CA ALA A 89 -2.16 28.84 6.50
C ALA A 89 -1.82 30.12 7.29
N LEU A 90 -0.85 30.04 8.22
CA LEU A 90 -0.36 31.20 8.96
C LEU A 90 0.19 32.29 8.05
N ARG A 91 1.05 31.92 7.08
CA ARG A 91 1.63 32.89 6.15
C ARG A 91 0.56 33.55 5.27
N THR A 92 -0.45 32.80 4.84
CA THR A 92 -1.58 33.33 4.08
C THR A 92 -2.43 34.29 4.91
N ALA A 93 -2.65 33.97 6.19
CA ALA A 93 -3.33 34.85 7.13
C ALA A 93 -2.54 36.16 7.37
N SER A 94 -1.21 36.08 7.50
CA SER A 94 -0.35 37.28 7.66
C SER A 94 -0.21 38.12 6.39
N LEU A 95 -0.41 37.53 5.21
CA LEU A 95 -0.34 38.22 3.91
C LEU A 95 -1.70 38.74 3.41
N SER A 96 -2.80 38.47 4.10
CA SER A 96 -4.09 39.11 3.82
C SER A 96 -4.14 40.47 4.53
N PRO A 97 -4.01 41.60 3.83
CA PRO A 97 -4.39 42.88 4.40
C PRO A 97 -5.90 42.88 4.61
N GLU A 98 -6.34 43.55 5.67
CA GLU A 98 -7.74 43.87 5.96
C GLU A 98 -8.53 44.20 4.69
N ALA A 99 -9.37 43.26 4.24
CA ALA A 99 -10.48 43.59 3.36
C ALA A 99 -11.66 43.96 4.28
N LYS A 100 -11.90 45.28 4.38
CA LYS A 100 -12.80 46.00 5.33
C LYS A 100 -12.05 46.25 6.63
N GLU A 101 -11.66 47.47 6.98
CA GLU A 101 -12.47 48.68 7.05
C GLU A 101 -11.58 49.91 6.79
N ASN A 102 -12.05 50.89 6.01
CA ASN A 102 -11.66 52.28 6.22
C ASN A 102 -12.77 53.20 5.66
N PRO A 103 -13.44 54.01 6.50
CA PRO A 103 -14.24 55.12 6.06
C PRO A 103 -13.28 56.28 5.73
N ALA A 104 -13.23 56.70 4.48
CA ALA A 104 -12.53 57.92 4.08
C ALA A 104 -13.50 58.79 3.28
N GLU A 105 -14.33 59.54 4.00
CA GLU A 105 -14.61 60.92 3.62
C GLU A 105 -13.26 61.67 3.65
N ASP A 106 -12.75 62.11 2.49
CA ASP A 106 -12.37 63.52 2.35
C ASP A 106 -12.29 63.95 0.87
N THR A 107 -12.91 65.10 0.67
CA THR A 107 -12.88 66.06 -0.43
C THR A 107 -11.94 65.84 -1.64
N ALA A 108 -12.57 65.65 -2.80
CA ALA A 108 -11.99 66.04 -4.08
C ALA A 108 -12.59 67.39 -4.51
N ALA A 109 -11.87 68.47 -4.23
CA ALA A 109 -12.04 69.74 -4.93
C ALA A 109 -11.61 69.53 -6.39
N ALA A 110 -12.58 69.57 -7.31
CA ALA A 110 -12.33 69.78 -8.74
C ALA A 110 -13.25 70.90 -9.22
N ASP A 111 -12.59 71.98 -9.64
CA ASP A 111 -13.06 73.22 -10.23
C ASP A 111 -14.08 72.99 -11.36
N THR A 112 -15.25 73.62 -11.27
CA THR A 112 -16.01 74.04 -12.45
C THR A 112 -16.44 75.49 -12.29
N SER A 113 -15.61 76.38 -12.83
CA SER A 113 -15.96 77.65 -13.48
C SER A 113 -17.46 78.03 -13.49
N ALA A 114 -17.83 79.09 -12.77
CA ALA A 114 -18.95 79.96 -13.13
C ALA A 114 -18.57 81.42 -12.89
N LYS A 115 -18.16 82.07 -13.98
CA LYS A 115 -17.89 83.50 -14.07
C LYS A 115 -19.17 84.18 -14.56
N ALA A 116 -19.79 85.04 -13.74
CA ALA A 116 -20.36 86.32 -14.18
C ALA A 116 -20.88 87.14 -13.00
N LYS A 117 -20.35 88.36 -12.91
CA LYS A 117 -20.74 89.45 -12.02
C LYS A 117 -22.07 90.07 -12.51
N LYS A 118 -22.79 90.63 -11.53
CA LYS A 118 -23.43 91.96 -11.52
C LYS A 118 -24.35 92.35 -12.68
#